data_AF-A0A520WMB5-F1
#
_entry.id   AF-A0A520WMB5-F1
#
_cell.length_a   1.000
_cell.length_b   1.000
_cell.length_c   1.000
_cell.angle_alpha   90.00
_cell.angle_beta   90.00
_cell.angle_gamma   90.00
#
_symmetry.space_group_name_H-M   'P 1'
#
loop_
_entity.id
_entity.type
_entity.pdbx_description
1 polymer ?
#
loop_
_entity_poly.entity_id
_entity_poly.type
_entity_poly.pdbx_seq_one_letter_code
_entity_poly.pdbx_strand_id
1 'polypeptide(L)'
;MVEQQSDSAGAHPESVQEDVELIEPNGAVEVEEEPPAISEPAKVMRIGSMIRTLLEEVRGAELDEASRDRMREIYEQSVAELSESLAPELREELERLALPFSSDSPSEAELRVAQAQLVGWLEGLFHGIQAAVAAQQMMAQRQLMEMRQGALPPGVGVSHGAESVQSDSHPGGVYL
;
A
#
# COMPACT_ATOMS: atom_id res chain seq x y z
N MET A 1 63.04 -28.27 -66.88
CA MET A 1 63.63 -27.75 -65.63
C MET A 1 62.46 -27.42 -64.72
N VAL A 2 62.10 -28.34 -63.80
CA VAL A 2 62.18 -28.15 -62.32
C VAL A 2 61.01 -27.25 -61.84
N GLU A 3 60.12 -27.56 -60.90
CA GLU A 3 59.82 -28.68 -59.98
C GLU A 3 58.41 -28.42 -59.37
N GLN A 4 57.64 -29.50 -59.17
CA GLN A 4 56.88 -29.91 -57.95
C GLN A 4 55.99 -28.94 -57.13
N GLN A 5 54.74 -29.35 -56.85
CA GLN A 5 54.21 -29.88 -55.56
C GLN A 5 52.65 -29.99 -55.66
N SER A 6 52.04 -31.16 -55.83
CA SER A 6 51.51 -32.12 -54.82
C SER A 6 50.60 -31.48 -53.77
N ASP A 7 49.27 -31.71 -53.86
CA ASP A 7 48.45 -32.58 -52.96
C ASP A 7 48.00 -31.80 -51.69
N SER A 8 46.76 -31.77 -51.20
CA SER A 8 45.82 -32.85 -50.88
C SER A 8 44.47 -32.25 -50.41
N ALA A 9 43.47 -33.11 -50.37
CA ALA A 9 42.07 -32.93 -50.00
C ALA A 9 41.78 -32.36 -48.60
N GLY A 10 40.54 -31.87 -48.44
CA GLY A 10 39.98 -31.59 -47.12
C GLY A 10 38.62 -30.87 -47.19
N ALA A 11 37.58 -31.58 -47.63
CA ALA A 11 36.21 -31.13 -47.40
C ALA A 11 35.86 -31.31 -45.92
N HIS A 12 35.45 -30.24 -45.24
CA HIS A 12 34.70 -30.31 -43.99
C HIS A 12 33.42 -29.49 -44.13
N PRO A 13 32.25 -30.04 -43.71
CA PRO A 13 30.97 -29.39 -43.85
C PRO A 13 30.82 -28.29 -42.80
N GLU A 14 30.30 -27.16 -43.24
CA GLU A 14 29.94 -26.00 -42.44
C GLU A 14 28.85 -26.39 -41.43
N SER A 15 29.22 -26.48 -40.16
CA SER A 15 28.28 -26.67 -39.05
C SER A 15 27.56 -25.34 -38.80
N VAL A 16 26.30 -25.26 -39.23
CA VAL A 16 25.38 -24.18 -38.85
C VAL A 16 25.25 -24.18 -37.33
N GLN A 17 25.84 -23.18 -36.68
CA GLN A 17 25.58 -22.87 -35.29
C GLN A 17 24.20 -22.21 -35.23
N GLU A 18 23.20 -22.92 -34.70
CA GLU A 18 21.98 -22.28 -34.22
C GLU A 18 22.36 -21.37 -33.05
N ASP A 19 22.37 -20.07 -33.30
CA ASP A 19 22.37 -19.04 -32.27
C ASP A 19 21.06 -19.18 -31.48
N VAL A 20 21.10 -19.97 -30.41
CA VAL A 20 20.07 -19.94 -29.38
C VAL A 20 20.30 -18.68 -28.59
N GLU A 21 19.66 -17.60 -29.02
CA GLU A 21 19.55 -16.35 -28.26
C GLU A 21 18.87 -16.67 -26.92
N LEU A 22 19.69 -16.78 -25.87
CA LEU A 22 19.26 -16.84 -24.48
C LEU A 22 18.54 -15.53 -24.18
N ILE A 23 17.21 -15.57 -24.22
CA ILE A 23 16.39 -14.52 -23.64
C ILE A 23 16.62 -14.57 -22.13
N GLU A 24 17.47 -13.68 -21.61
CA GLU A 24 17.64 -13.49 -20.17
C GLU A 24 16.30 -12.99 -19.59
N PRO A 25 15.63 -13.74 -18.70
CA PRO A 25 14.40 -13.27 -18.10
C PRO A 25 14.79 -12.49 -16.84
N ASN A 26 15.36 -11.29 -17.00
CA ASN A 26 15.44 -10.39 -15.84
C ASN A 26 15.56 -8.92 -16.22
N GLY A 27 14.54 -8.41 -16.93
CA GLY A 27 14.11 -7.05 -16.67
C GLY A 27 13.52 -7.02 -15.27
N ALA A 28 14.37 -6.88 -14.26
CA ALA A 28 13.92 -6.47 -12.93
C ALA A 28 13.15 -5.18 -13.15
N VAL A 29 11.82 -5.26 -13.10
CA VAL A 29 10.97 -4.08 -12.99
C VAL A 29 11.45 -3.45 -11.71
N GLU A 30 12.19 -2.33 -11.81
CA GLU A 30 12.43 -1.45 -10.69
C GLU A 30 11.03 -1.05 -10.23
N VAL A 31 10.53 -1.73 -9.20
CA VAL A 31 9.35 -1.30 -8.49
C VAL A 31 9.82 -0.03 -7.80
N GLU A 32 9.59 1.12 -8.43
CA GLU A 32 9.70 2.40 -7.76
C GLU A 32 8.77 2.30 -6.54
N GLU A 33 9.35 2.06 -5.36
CA GLU A 33 8.60 2.08 -4.11
C GLU A 33 8.12 3.51 -3.94
N GLU A 34 6.85 3.72 -4.25
CA GLU A 34 6.18 5.00 -4.06
C GLU A 34 6.35 5.42 -2.60
N PRO A 35 6.82 6.65 -2.33
CA PRO A 35 7.12 7.07 -0.97
C PRO A 35 5.86 6.97 -0.10
N PRO A 36 5.99 6.62 1.19
CA PRO A 36 4.84 6.52 2.06
C PRO A 36 4.15 7.89 2.15
N ALA A 37 2.81 7.87 2.13
CA ALA A 37 1.99 9.08 2.28
C ALA A 37 2.39 9.94 3.50
N ILE A 38 2.87 9.29 4.58
CA ILE A 38 3.34 9.94 5.80
C ILE A 38 4.71 9.36 6.17
N SER A 39 5.73 10.22 6.26
CA SER A 39 7.08 9.83 6.67
C SER A 39 7.20 9.65 8.19
N GLU A 40 6.51 10.49 8.97
CA GLU A 40 6.50 10.46 10.44
C GLU A 40 5.09 10.33 11.05
N PRO A 41 4.48 9.13 11.03
CA PRO A 41 3.10 8.95 11.52
C PRO A 41 2.90 9.39 12.97
N ALA A 42 3.88 9.13 13.83
CA ALA A 42 3.80 9.52 15.24
C ALA A 42 3.80 11.05 15.45
N LYS A 43 4.55 11.80 14.62
CA LYS A 43 4.59 13.27 14.66
C LYS A 43 3.23 13.83 14.24
N VAL A 44 2.68 13.36 13.12
CA VAL A 44 1.36 13.75 12.61
C VAL A 44 0.25 13.46 13.64
N MET A 45 0.25 12.28 14.26
CA MET A 45 -0.74 11.93 15.29
C MET A 45 -0.66 12.86 16.52
N ARG A 46 0.55 13.20 16.97
CA ARG A 46 0.76 14.10 18.11
C ARG A 46 0.23 15.50 17.81
N ILE A 47 0.56 16.04 16.63
CA ILE A 47 0.09 17.35 16.20
C ILE A 47 -1.43 17.34 16.03
N GLY A 48 -1.99 16.32 15.37
CA GLY A 48 -3.44 16.20 15.19
C GLY A 48 -4.21 16.14 16.51
N SER A 49 -3.70 15.41 17.52
CA SER A 49 -4.29 15.38 18.86
C SER A 49 -4.20 16.74 19.55
N MET A 50 -3.07 17.44 19.44
CA MET A 50 -2.90 18.78 20.01
C MET A 50 -3.92 19.76 19.43
N ILE A 51 -4.08 19.78 18.10
CA ILE A 51 -5.03 20.67 17.43
C ILE A 51 -6.47 20.35 17.82
N ARG A 52 -6.82 19.08 17.97
CA ARG A 52 -8.14 18.67 18.46
C ARG A 52 -8.41 19.22 19.87
N THR A 53 -7.46 19.08 20.79
CA THR A 53 -7.61 19.62 22.15
C THR A 53 -7.77 21.15 22.11
N LEU A 54 -6.97 21.86 21.30
CA LEU A 54 -7.12 23.32 21.15
C LEU A 54 -8.49 23.70 20.58
N LEU A 55 -9.01 22.94 19.62
CA LEU A 55 -10.35 23.14 19.07
C LEU A 55 -11.45 22.96 20.14
N GLU A 56 -11.26 22.02 21.06
CA GLU A 56 -12.17 21.81 22.20
C GLU A 56 -12.10 22.99 23.18
N GLU A 57 -10.91 23.53 23.47
CA GLU A 57 -10.74 24.72 24.32
C GLU A 57 -11.44 25.96 23.72
N VAL A 58 -11.28 26.22 22.42
CA VAL A 58 -11.97 27.31 21.68
C VAL A 58 -13.49 27.16 21.69
N ARG A 59 -14.01 25.95 21.94
CA ARG A 59 -15.45 25.70 22.09
C ARG A 59 -15.92 25.84 23.53
N GLY A 60 -15.03 25.67 24.51
CA GLY A 60 -15.36 25.60 25.93
C GLY A 60 -15.25 26.93 26.69
N ALA A 61 -14.46 27.88 26.20
CA ALA A 61 -14.24 29.17 26.85
C ALA A 61 -14.08 30.33 25.85
N GLU A 62 -14.41 31.54 26.31
CA GLU A 62 -14.12 32.78 25.59
C GLU A 62 -12.63 33.10 25.67
N LEU A 63 -12.09 33.65 24.58
CA LEU A 63 -10.68 33.93 24.39
C LEU A 63 -10.46 35.43 24.27
N ASP A 64 -9.46 35.93 25.00
CA ASP A 64 -8.97 37.27 24.77
C ASP A 64 -8.14 37.36 23.47
N GLU A 65 -7.85 38.59 23.05
CA GLU A 65 -7.10 38.86 21.82
C GLU A 65 -5.71 38.19 21.83
N ALA A 66 -4.98 38.28 22.94
CA ALA A 66 -3.66 37.66 23.08
C ALA A 66 -3.71 36.13 22.92
N SER A 67 -4.76 35.48 23.45
CA SER A 67 -4.96 34.04 23.29
C SER A 67 -5.32 33.66 21.85
N ARG A 68 -6.08 34.50 21.15
CA ARG A 68 -6.41 34.30 19.72
C ARG A 68 -5.17 34.44 18.84
N ASP A 69 -4.33 35.44 19.09
CA ASP A 69 -3.05 35.64 18.38
C ASP A 69 -2.14 34.42 18.58
N ARG A 70 -2.01 33.95 19.81
CA ARG A 70 -1.21 32.75 20.12
C ARG A 70 -1.75 31.50 19.43
N MET A 71 -3.07 31.36 19.33
CA MET A 71 -3.67 30.21 18.62
C MET A 71 -3.49 30.26 17.11
N ARG A 72 -3.50 31.46 16.53
CA ARG A 72 -3.13 31.66 15.12
C ARG A 72 -1.72 31.14 14.87
N GLU A 73 -0.74 31.57 15.67
CA GLU A 73 0.66 31.14 15.55
C GLU A 73 0.82 29.63 15.71
N ILE A 74 0.15 29.04 16.71
CA ILE A 74 0.19 27.58 16.92
C ILE A 74 -0.42 26.85 15.71
N TYR A 75 -1.51 27.34 15.14
CA TYR A 75 -2.12 26.75 13.95
C TYR A 75 -1.16 26.79 12.75
N GLU A 76 -0.60 27.96 12.45
CA GLU A 76 0.34 28.14 11.33
C GLU A 76 1.58 27.25 11.47
N GLN A 77 2.16 27.21 12.68
CA GLN A 77 3.29 26.33 12.95
C GLN A 77 2.90 24.85 12.82
N SER A 78 1.71 24.46 13.27
CA SER A 78 1.25 23.08 13.14
C SER A 78 1.07 22.67 11.69
N VAL A 79 0.55 23.56 10.83
CA VAL A 79 0.43 23.30 9.38
C VAL A 79 1.81 23.10 8.75
N ALA A 80 2.80 23.93 9.10
CA ALA A 80 4.17 23.78 8.61
C ALA A 80 4.79 22.44 9.04
N GLU A 81 4.70 22.09 10.33
CA GLU A 81 5.25 20.85 10.89
C GLU A 81 4.59 19.59 10.30
N LEU A 82 3.29 19.65 10.00
CA LEU A 82 2.58 18.60 9.28
C LEU A 82 3.10 18.47 7.86
N SER A 83 3.26 19.59 7.14
CA SER A 83 3.72 19.63 5.74
C SER A 83 5.10 18.97 5.54
N GLU A 84 5.98 19.06 6.53
CA GLU A 84 7.29 18.39 6.53
C GLU A 84 7.18 16.86 6.61
N SER A 85 6.11 16.36 7.20
CA SER A 85 5.91 14.93 7.48
C SER A 85 5.07 14.21 6.42
N LEU A 86 4.62 14.94 5.40
CA LEU A 86 3.71 14.47 4.35
C LEU A 86 4.44 14.32 3.01
N ALA A 87 3.97 13.37 2.20
CA ALA A 87 4.37 13.25 0.80
C ALA A 87 4.04 14.54 0.01
N PRO A 88 4.78 14.84 -1.08
CA PRO A 88 4.62 16.09 -1.84
C PRO A 88 3.17 16.40 -2.23
N GLU A 89 2.41 15.40 -2.68
CA GLU A 89 1.05 15.56 -3.16
C GLU A 89 0.11 15.99 -2.01
N LEU A 90 0.30 15.40 -0.83
CA LEU A 90 -0.46 15.72 0.39
C LEU A 90 -0.04 17.06 1.00
N ARG A 91 1.23 17.44 0.87
CA ARG A 91 1.69 18.78 1.23
C ARG A 91 0.98 19.83 0.39
N GLU A 92 0.99 19.66 -0.94
CA GLU A 92 0.31 20.61 -1.83
C GLU A 92 -1.19 20.66 -1.57
N GLU A 93 -1.82 19.53 -1.24
CA GLU A 93 -3.22 19.50 -0.82
C GLU A 93 -3.46 20.27 0.48
N LEU A 94 -2.63 20.04 1.50
CA LEU A 94 -2.71 20.75 2.77
C LEU A 94 -2.54 22.26 2.58
N GLU A 95 -1.57 22.70 1.77
CA GLU A 95 -1.32 24.11 1.47
C GLU A 95 -2.51 24.78 0.75
N ARG A 96 -3.19 24.07 -0.16
CA ARG A 96 -4.39 24.58 -0.83
C ARG A 96 -5.58 24.74 0.11
N LEU A 97 -5.67 23.89 1.14
CA LEU A 97 -6.79 23.85 2.07
C LEU A 97 -6.59 24.77 3.28
N ALA A 98 -5.35 24.87 3.78
CA ALA A 98 -4.97 25.63 4.96
C ALA A 98 -4.65 27.09 4.59
N LEU A 99 -5.70 27.84 4.21
CA LEU A 99 -5.56 29.26 3.86
C LEU A 99 -5.10 30.10 5.06
N PRO A 100 -4.21 31.08 4.86
CA PRO A 100 -3.77 31.97 5.92
C PRO A 100 -4.92 32.85 6.42
N PHE A 101 -4.85 33.26 7.69
CA PHE A 101 -5.83 34.18 8.27
C PHE A 101 -5.72 35.58 7.65
N SER A 102 -6.85 36.28 7.56
CA SER A 102 -6.90 37.63 6.97
C SER A 102 -6.47 38.75 7.93
N SER A 103 -6.32 38.44 9.21
CA SER A 103 -5.87 39.38 10.25
C SER A 103 -4.88 38.69 11.20
N ASP A 104 -4.09 39.51 11.88
CA ASP A 104 -3.16 39.03 12.91
C ASP A 104 -3.88 38.49 14.15
N SER A 105 -5.14 38.90 14.35
CA SER A 105 -6.02 38.52 15.47
C SER A 105 -7.35 37.95 14.97
N PRO A 106 -7.37 36.74 14.39
CA PRO A 106 -8.57 36.13 13.83
C PRO A 106 -9.64 35.95 14.90
N SER A 107 -10.90 35.99 14.49
CA SER A 107 -12.03 35.73 15.39
C SER A 107 -12.00 34.28 15.91
N GLU A 108 -12.62 34.04 17.07
CA GLU A 108 -12.76 32.67 17.59
C GLU A 108 -13.47 31.73 16.60
N ALA A 109 -14.42 32.28 15.84
CA ALA A 109 -15.14 31.53 14.82
C ALA A 109 -14.21 31.09 13.68
N GLU A 110 -13.32 31.98 13.22
CA GLU A 110 -12.31 31.65 12.21
C GLU A 110 -11.34 30.59 12.71
N LEU A 111 -10.81 30.74 13.94
CA LEU A 111 -9.93 29.74 14.56
C LEU A 111 -10.61 28.37 14.65
N ARG A 112 -11.88 28.33 15.09
CA ARG A 112 -12.65 27.10 15.21
C ARG A 112 -12.86 26.41 13.87
N VAL A 113 -13.16 27.16 12.81
CA VAL A 113 -13.34 26.61 11.46
C VAL A 113 -12.02 26.07 10.92
N ALA A 114 -10.94 26.84 11.01
CA ALA A 114 -9.62 26.44 10.52
C ALA A 114 -9.10 25.17 11.22
N GLN A 115 -9.20 25.11 12.55
CA GLN A 115 -8.80 23.92 13.31
C GLN A 115 -9.70 22.73 13.03
N ALA A 116 -11.02 22.91 12.93
CA ALA A 116 -11.95 21.82 12.59
C ALA A 116 -11.70 21.25 11.20
N GLN A 117 -11.39 22.10 10.21
CA GLN A 117 -11.01 21.70 8.87
C GLN A 117 -9.76 20.81 8.91
N LEU A 118 -8.72 21.24 9.64
CA LEU A 118 -7.47 20.49 9.73
C LEU A 118 -7.65 19.15 10.46
N VAL A 119 -8.41 19.12 11.55
CA VAL A 119 -8.74 17.88 12.27
C VAL A 119 -9.51 16.92 11.36
N GLY A 120 -10.54 17.39 10.66
CA GLY A 120 -11.35 16.56 9.77
C GLY A 120 -10.55 16.04 8.57
N TRP A 121 -9.67 16.86 8.00
CA TRP A 121 -8.79 16.44 6.92
C TRP A 121 -7.79 15.37 7.38
N LEU A 122 -7.16 15.54 8.55
CA LEU A 122 -6.26 14.55 9.13
C LEU A 122 -6.98 13.23 9.44
N GLU A 123 -8.19 13.28 9.98
CA GLU A 123 -9.03 12.09 10.17
C GLU A 123 -9.28 11.38 8.84
N GLY A 124 -9.69 12.11 7.80
CA GLY A 124 -9.92 11.58 6.46
C GLY A 124 -8.66 10.90 5.88
N LEU A 125 -7.50 11.54 6.02
CA LEU A 125 -6.21 10.99 5.60
C LEU A 125 -5.90 9.65 6.29
N PHE A 126 -6.02 9.59 7.62
CA PHE A 126 -5.76 8.35 8.36
C PHE A 126 -6.73 7.23 7.99
N HIS A 127 -8.02 7.52 7.81
CA HIS A 127 -8.99 6.52 7.35
C HIS A 127 -8.68 6.04 5.93
N GLY A 128 -8.27 6.95 5.03
CA GLY A 128 -7.87 6.60 3.66
C GLY A 128 -6.67 5.65 3.63
N ILE A 129 -5.62 5.95 4.40
CA ILE A 129 -4.43 5.09 4.52
C ILE A 129 -4.80 3.71 5.09
N GLN A 130 -5.62 3.66 6.14
CA GLN A 130 -6.08 2.38 6.71
C GLN A 130 -6.90 1.56 5.72
N ALA A 131 -7.78 2.20 4.94
CA ALA A 131 -8.55 1.54 3.91
C ALA A 131 -7.66 0.96 2.79
N ALA A 132 -6.64 1.71 2.36
CA ALA A 132 -5.66 1.25 1.37
C ALA A 132 -4.88 0.03 1.89
N VAL A 133 -4.38 0.08 3.13
CA VAL A 133 -3.66 -1.05 3.76
C VAL A 133 -4.57 -2.27 3.89
N ALA A 134 -5.82 -2.09 4.31
CA ALA A 134 -6.78 -3.19 4.41
C ALA A 134 -7.06 -3.82 3.04
N ALA A 135 -7.19 -3.02 1.98
CA ALA A 135 -7.38 -3.50 0.62
C ALA A 135 -6.16 -4.29 0.12
N GLN A 136 -4.94 -3.80 0.38
CA GLN A 136 -3.70 -4.51 0.06
C GLN A 136 -3.64 -5.88 0.75
N GLN A 137 -3.97 -5.94 2.05
CA GLN A 137 -4.01 -7.19 2.80
C GLN A 137 -5.04 -8.18 2.24
N MET A 138 -6.23 -7.71 1.85
CA MET A 138 -7.25 -8.55 1.21
C MET A 138 -6.78 -9.12 -0.14
N MET A 139 -6.14 -8.30 -0.98
CA MET A 139 -5.61 -8.75 -2.27
C MET A 139 -4.48 -9.77 -2.08
N ALA A 140 -3.56 -9.53 -1.15
CA ALA A 140 -2.50 -10.47 -0.81
C ALA A 140 -3.06 -11.81 -0.30
N GLN A 141 -4.09 -11.79 0.54
CA GLN A 141 -4.77 -13.00 1.01
C GLN A 141 -5.42 -13.79 -0.14
N ARG A 142 -6.06 -13.11 -1.09
CA ARG A 142 -6.65 -13.76 -2.29
C ARG A 142 -5.58 -14.41 -3.16
N GLN A 143 -4.48 -13.70 -3.42
CA GLN A 143 -3.36 -14.24 -4.20
C GLN A 143 -2.80 -15.52 -3.56
N LEU A 144 -2.64 -15.54 -2.23
CA LEU A 144 -2.21 -16.73 -1.51
C LEU A 144 -3.21 -17.90 -1.62
N MET A 145 -4.52 -17.63 -1.59
CA MET A 145 -5.54 -18.66 -1.79
C MET A 145 -5.53 -19.23 -3.21
N GLU A 146 -5.37 -18.37 -4.23
CA GLU A 146 -5.26 -18.78 -5.64
C GLU A 146 -4.01 -19.63 -5.87
N MET A 147 -2.86 -19.25 -5.30
CA MET A 147 -1.63 -20.05 -5.37
C MET A 147 -1.80 -21.41 -4.70
N ARG A 148 -2.53 -21.49 -3.57
CA ARG A 148 -2.85 -22.76 -2.90
C ARG A 148 -3.80 -23.63 -3.73
N GLN A 149 -4.78 -23.04 -4.40
CA GLN A 149 -5.70 -23.77 -5.28
C GLN A 149 -5.01 -24.26 -6.55
N GLY A 150 -4.10 -23.48 -7.13
CA GLY A 150 -3.29 -23.87 -8.29
C GLY A 150 -2.18 -24.88 -7.98
N ALA A 151 -1.76 -25.00 -6.72
CA ALA A 151 -0.73 -25.95 -6.28
C ALA A 151 -1.29 -27.29 -5.77
N LEU A 152 -2.61 -27.49 -5.76
CA LEU A 152 -3.21 -28.79 -5.42
C LEU A 152 -3.01 -29.78 -6.58
N PRO A 153 -2.32 -30.92 -6.38
CA PRO A 153 -2.09 -31.89 -7.44
C PRO A 153 -3.43 -32.51 -7.92
N PRO A 154 -3.67 -32.63 -9.23
CA PRO A 154 -4.83 -33.34 -9.75
C PRO A 154 -4.65 -34.83 -9.47
N GLY A 155 -5.29 -35.35 -8.42
CA GLY A 155 -5.25 -36.78 -8.16
C GLY A 155 -5.72 -37.22 -6.79
N VAL A 156 -7.03 -37.19 -6.54
CA VAL A 156 -7.77 -38.38 -6.07
C VAL A 156 -9.15 -38.33 -6.72
N GLY A 157 -9.23 -38.80 -7.97
CA GLY A 157 -10.48 -39.31 -8.49
C GLY A 157 -10.82 -40.57 -7.68
N VAL A 158 -11.75 -40.45 -6.73
CA VAL A 158 -12.44 -41.64 -6.21
C VAL A 158 -13.34 -42.13 -7.33
N SER A 159 -12.80 -42.98 -8.18
CA SER A 159 -13.58 -43.89 -8.99
C SER A 159 -14.27 -44.85 -8.02
N HIS A 160 -15.54 -44.60 -7.72
CA HIS A 160 -16.42 -45.65 -7.20
C HIS A 160 -17.25 -46.15 -8.38
N GLY A 161 -16.73 -47.21 -9.00
CA GLY A 161 -17.49 -48.07 -9.89
C GLY A 161 -18.69 -48.65 -9.15
N ALA A 162 -19.83 -48.66 -9.83
CA ALA A 162 -21.02 -49.37 -9.38
C ALA A 162 -20.78 -50.88 -9.46
N GLU A 163 -21.03 -51.61 -8.37
CA GLU A 163 -21.55 -52.96 -8.47
C GLU A 163 -22.39 -53.32 -7.24
N SER A 164 -23.63 -53.71 -7.52
CA SER A 164 -24.66 -54.18 -6.63
C SER A 164 -24.38 -55.61 -6.14
N VAL A 165 -24.38 -55.84 -4.82
CA VAL A 165 -24.69 -57.17 -4.24
C VAL A 165 -25.63 -57.04 -3.04
N GLN A 166 -26.86 -57.46 -3.31
CA GLN A 166 -27.90 -58.11 -2.52
C GLN A 166 -27.69 -58.39 -1.00
N SER A 167 -28.76 -58.07 -0.25
CA SER A 167 -29.25 -58.59 1.05
C SER A 167 -28.47 -59.67 1.80
N ASP A 168 -28.26 -59.49 3.12
CA ASP A 168 -29.10 -60.16 4.14
C ASP A 168 -28.82 -59.70 5.60
N SER A 169 -29.90 -59.60 6.39
CA SER A 169 -30.03 -59.85 7.84
C SER A 169 -29.31 -59.02 8.94
N HIS A 170 -30.12 -58.36 9.79
CA HIS A 170 -29.89 -57.99 11.22
C HIS A 170 -29.77 -59.27 12.11
N PRO A 171 -29.42 -59.26 13.43
CA PRO A 171 -29.45 -58.14 14.41
C PRO A 171 -28.31 -58.09 15.49
N GLY A 172 -28.31 -57.02 16.29
CA GLY A 172 -28.03 -57.12 17.74
C GLY A 172 -26.80 -56.40 18.29
N GLY A 173 -26.99 -55.70 19.42
CA GLY A 173 -25.91 -55.44 20.39
C GLY A 173 -25.75 -53.99 20.85
N VAL A 174 -26.55 -53.58 21.84
CA VAL A 174 -26.23 -52.46 22.73
C VAL A 174 -25.13 -52.90 23.69
N TYR A 175 -24.07 -52.11 23.84
CA TYR A 175 -23.21 -52.13 25.02
C TYR A 175 -22.91 -50.71 25.50
N LEU A 176 -23.48 -50.43 26.67
CA LEU A 176 -23.12 -49.49 27.74
C LEU A 176 -22.29 -48.24 27.40
#